data_AF-A0A9P6U1Z5-F1
#
_entry.id   AF-A0A9P6U1Z5-F1
#
_cell.length_a   1.000
_cell.length_b   1.000
_cell.length_c   1.000
_cell.angle_alpha   90.00
_cell.angle_beta   90.00
_cell.angle_gamma   90.00
#
_symmetry.space_group_name_H-M   'P 1'
#
loop_
_entity.id
_entity.type
_entity.pdbx_description
1 polymer ?
#
loop_
_entity_poly.entity_id
_entity_poly.type
_entity_poly.pdbx_seq_one_letter_code
_entity_poly.pdbx_strand_id
1 'polypeptide(L)'
;MSPWLTIALFLNLINAPQIEEIIAQCKAKGYVAPVFQGMYSPIARSDYLAHQGVLRRHSIGYYAYGATASGLLTGKHRFDQEPKAGTRFGYASRVNGGRLFKRYWHREVFAAVDLLTEAAAKEGISLTEAMHLWLRHHSGLGEGGAVLVGVSSLKQLEQNLDDLEMDPLPAHLVDAFEKAWKVVEHLKIISISSALDKEG
;
A
#
# COMPACT_ATOMS: atom_id res chain seq x y z
N MET A 1 21.30 -28.04 2.88
CA MET A 1 19.92 -27.82 2.39
C MET A 1 20.00 -26.81 1.26
N SER A 2 19.37 -27.08 0.12
CA SER A 2 19.34 -26.10 -1.00
C SER A 2 18.45 -24.92 -0.65
N PRO A 3 18.80 -23.68 -1.04
CA PRO A 3 17.91 -22.52 -0.87
C PRO A 3 16.76 -22.63 -1.88
N TRP A 4 15.60 -23.08 -1.42
CA TRP A 4 14.40 -23.19 -2.26
C TRP A 4 13.92 -21.78 -2.65
N LEU A 5 13.71 -21.57 -3.95
CA LEU A 5 13.20 -20.31 -4.49
C LEU A 5 11.81 -20.00 -3.92
N THR A 6 11.71 -18.94 -3.11
CA THR A 6 10.42 -18.42 -2.67
C THR A 6 9.80 -17.61 -3.80
N ILE A 7 8.66 -18.07 -4.31
CA ILE A 7 7.92 -17.38 -5.38
C ILE A 7 6.96 -16.37 -4.74
N ALA A 8 6.96 -15.13 -5.25
CA ALA A 8 5.96 -14.13 -4.92
C ALA A 8 4.84 -14.13 -5.98
N LEU A 9 3.60 -14.37 -5.57
CA LEU A 9 2.42 -14.28 -6.44
C LEU A 9 1.69 -12.95 -6.21
N PHE A 10 1.25 -12.30 -7.28
CA PHE A 10 0.46 -11.07 -7.15
C PHE A 10 -1.03 -11.40 -6.92
N LEU A 11 -1.65 -10.73 -5.95
CA LEU A 11 -3.04 -10.94 -5.53
C LEU A 11 -4.10 -10.38 -6.49
N ASN A 12 -3.72 -9.59 -7.48
CA ASN A 12 -4.66 -8.97 -8.42
C ASN A 12 -5.39 -9.95 -9.36
N LEU A 13 -5.17 -11.26 -9.21
CA LEU A 13 -5.78 -12.36 -9.95
C LEU A 13 -6.24 -13.52 -9.03
N ILE A 14 -6.13 -13.39 -7.70
CA ILE A 14 -6.26 -14.50 -6.74
C ILE A 14 -7.07 -14.06 -5.51
N ASN A 15 -8.19 -14.72 -5.24
CA ASN A 15 -9.04 -14.47 -4.07
C ASN A 15 -8.75 -15.39 -2.87
N ALA A 16 -9.30 -15.10 -1.69
CA ALA A 16 -9.01 -15.86 -0.47
C ALA A 16 -9.28 -17.39 -0.55
N PRO A 17 -10.37 -17.88 -1.18
CA PRO A 17 -10.55 -19.30 -1.50
C PRO A 17 -9.43 -19.90 -2.38
N GLN A 18 -8.99 -19.18 -3.42
CA GLN A 18 -7.89 -19.65 -4.27
C GLN A 18 -6.55 -19.65 -3.52
N ILE A 19 -6.33 -18.73 -2.58
CA ILE A 19 -5.17 -18.74 -1.67
C ILE A 19 -5.18 -20.01 -0.80
N GLU A 20 -6.30 -20.38 -0.18
CA GLU A 20 -6.44 -21.65 0.57
C GLU A 20 -6.06 -22.86 -0.32
N GLU A 21 -6.58 -22.92 -1.56
CA GLU A 21 -6.29 -24.02 -2.47
C GLU A 21 -4.80 -24.11 -2.85
N ILE A 22 -4.16 -22.98 -3.19
CA ILE A 22 -2.73 -22.91 -3.52
C ILE A 22 -1.89 -23.41 -2.34
N ILE A 23 -2.21 -22.99 -1.11
CA ILE A 23 -1.49 -23.41 0.10
C ILE A 23 -1.69 -24.90 0.37
N ALA A 24 -2.92 -25.40 0.24
CA ALA A 24 -3.24 -26.82 0.38
C ALA A 24 -2.49 -27.68 -0.65
N GLN A 25 -2.44 -27.25 -1.91
CA GLN A 25 -1.67 -27.93 -2.95
C GLN A 25 -0.16 -27.89 -2.70
N CYS A 26 0.41 -26.78 -2.26
CA CYS A 26 1.83 -26.71 -1.87
C CYS A 26 2.12 -27.69 -0.71
N LYS A 27 1.31 -27.65 0.35
CA LYS A 27 1.45 -28.53 1.53
C LYS A 27 1.35 -30.01 1.16
N ALA A 28 0.39 -30.39 0.31
CA ALA A 28 0.21 -31.77 -0.16
C ALA A 28 1.37 -32.29 -1.03
N LYS A 29 2.11 -31.38 -1.69
CA LYS A 29 3.25 -31.71 -2.57
C LYS A 29 4.62 -31.52 -1.88
N GLY A 30 4.64 -31.09 -0.61
CA GLY A 30 5.87 -30.76 0.12
C GLY A 30 6.58 -29.49 -0.36
N TYR A 31 5.88 -28.60 -1.07
CA TYR A 31 6.43 -27.36 -1.60
C TYR A 31 6.36 -26.22 -0.59
N VAL A 32 7.31 -25.28 -0.68
CA VAL A 32 7.22 -23.98 0.01
C VAL A 32 5.99 -23.23 -0.53
N ALA A 33 5.19 -22.65 0.37
CA ALA A 33 4.05 -21.82 -0.01
C ALA A 33 4.54 -20.47 -0.57
N PRO A 34 3.88 -19.89 -1.60
CA PRO A 34 4.25 -18.59 -2.12
C PRO A 34 3.94 -17.47 -1.11
N VAL A 35 4.72 -16.39 -1.15
CA VAL A 35 4.34 -15.12 -0.52
C VAL A 35 3.42 -14.34 -1.44
N PHE A 36 2.52 -13.53 -0.88
CA PHE A 36 1.50 -12.83 -1.66
C PHE A 36 1.74 -11.33 -1.70
N GLN A 37 1.75 -10.75 -2.90
CA GLN A 37 2.05 -9.35 -3.15
C GLN A 37 0.78 -8.59 -3.57
N GLY A 38 0.49 -7.48 -2.88
CA GLY A 38 -0.75 -6.72 -3.07
C GLY A 38 -0.59 -5.22 -2.85
N MET A 39 -1.59 -4.45 -3.25
CA MET A 39 -1.53 -2.99 -3.19
C MET A 39 -2.03 -2.49 -1.83
N TYR A 40 -1.15 -1.85 -1.07
CA TYR A 40 -1.45 -1.46 0.30
C TYR A 40 -0.82 -0.13 0.72
N SER A 41 -1.63 0.74 1.32
CA SER A 41 -1.25 2.06 1.85
C SER A 41 -2.34 2.57 2.81
N PRO A 42 -2.08 3.62 3.60
CA PRO A 42 -3.09 4.34 4.40
C PRO A 42 -4.48 4.49 3.76
N ILE A 43 -4.53 4.87 2.49
CA ILE A 43 -5.75 5.17 1.72
C ILE A 43 -6.24 4.02 0.82
N ALA A 44 -5.55 2.88 0.85
CA ALA A 44 -5.89 1.72 0.02
C ALA A 44 -5.62 0.43 0.80
N ARG A 45 -6.57 0.07 1.68
CA ARG A 45 -6.45 -1.11 2.56
C ARG A 45 -7.25 -2.33 2.09
N SER A 46 -8.21 -2.13 1.19
CA SER A 46 -9.23 -3.12 0.79
C SER A 46 -8.67 -4.50 0.42
N ASP A 47 -7.58 -4.52 -0.35
CA ASP A 47 -6.94 -5.74 -0.86
C ASP A 47 -6.31 -6.58 0.26
N TYR A 48 -5.54 -5.95 1.15
CA TYR A 48 -5.02 -6.60 2.35
C TYR A 48 -6.16 -7.08 3.27
N LEU A 49 -7.15 -6.21 3.53
CA LEU A 49 -8.23 -6.53 4.46
C LEU A 49 -9.09 -7.71 4.02
N ALA A 50 -9.22 -7.97 2.71
CA ALA A 50 -9.90 -9.14 2.16
C ALA A 50 -9.10 -10.46 2.33
N HIS A 51 -7.77 -10.39 2.36
CA HIS A 51 -6.89 -11.56 2.34
C HIS A 51 -6.18 -11.86 3.68
N GLN A 52 -6.04 -10.88 4.58
CA GLN A 52 -5.36 -11.02 5.87
C GLN A 52 -5.82 -12.23 6.70
N GLY A 53 -7.10 -12.60 6.60
CA GLY A 53 -7.68 -13.72 7.36
C GLY A 53 -7.14 -15.08 6.94
N VAL A 54 -6.91 -15.32 5.64
CA VAL A 54 -6.28 -16.56 5.16
C VAL A 54 -4.76 -16.51 5.34
N LEU A 55 -4.15 -15.36 5.05
CA LEU A 55 -2.70 -15.19 5.17
C LEU A 55 -2.20 -15.41 6.61
N ARG A 56 -2.89 -14.83 7.61
CA ARG A 56 -2.56 -15.05 9.03
C ARG A 56 -2.80 -16.50 9.50
N ARG A 57 -3.86 -17.19 9.01
CA ARG A 57 -4.10 -18.61 9.35
C ARG A 57 -2.94 -19.53 8.97
N HIS A 58 -2.27 -19.22 7.86
CA HIS A 58 -1.16 -20.04 7.33
C HIS A 58 0.23 -19.44 7.58
N SER A 59 0.32 -18.35 8.37
CA SER A 59 1.57 -17.62 8.65
C SER A 59 2.31 -17.15 7.39
N ILE A 60 1.58 -16.67 6.38
CA ILE A 60 2.14 -16.21 5.11
C ILE A 60 2.20 -14.69 5.05
N GLY A 61 3.38 -14.18 4.71
CA GLY A 61 3.65 -12.76 4.54
C GLY A 61 2.90 -12.10 3.38
N TYR A 62 2.41 -10.89 3.63
CA TYR A 62 1.88 -9.99 2.59
C TYR A 62 2.94 -8.94 2.24
N TYR A 63 3.27 -8.82 0.95
CA TYR A 63 4.24 -7.85 0.43
C TYR A 63 3.48 -6.65 -0.14
N ALA A 64 3.48 -5.55 0.60
CA ALA A 64 2.76 -4.32 0.28
C ALA A 64 3.50 -3.46 -0.75
N TYR A 65 2.95 -3.32 -1.96
CA TYR A 65 3.39 -2.29 -2.91
C TYR A 65 2.46 -1.08 -2.93
N GLY A 66 2.99 0.04 -3.41
CA GLY A 66 2.19 1.26 -3.59
C GLY A 66 2.03 2.11 -2.34
N ALA A 67 2.82 1.86 -1.29
CA ALA A 67 2.92 2.60 -0.03
C ALA A 67 2.64 4.12 -0.15
N THR A 68 3.33 4.80 -1.07
CA THR A 68 3.23 6.27 -1.27
C THR A 68 2.03 6.71 -2.13
N ALA A 69 1.11 5.82 -2.48
CA ALA A 69 0.02 6.03 -3.44
C ALA A 69 0.48 6.72 -4.75
N SER A 70 1.59 6.22 -5.32
CA SER A 70 2.27 6.81 -6.49
C SER A 70 2.76 8.26 -6.33
N GLY A 71 2.91 8.73 -5.09
CA GLY A 71 3.41 10.06 -4.74
C GLY A 71 2.37 10.97 -4.08
N LEU A 72 1.09 10.60 -4.04
CA LEU A 72 0.05 11.39 -3.37
C LEU A 72 0.27 11.49 -1.86
N LEU A 73 0.68 10.40 -1.21
CA LEU A 73 1.07 10.36 0.22
C LEU A 73 2.46 10.99 0.45
N THR A 74 2.75 12.09 -0.24
CA THR A 74 3.88 12.99 0.04
C THR A 74 3.44 14.46 0.08
N GLY A 75 2.13 14.76 0.00
CA GLY A 75 1.56 16.11 0.13
C GLY A 75 1.82 17.06 -1.06
N LYS A 76 2.46 16.58 -2.14
CA LYS A 76 2.97 17.40 -3.27
C LYS A 76 1.95 17.78 -4.35
N HIS A 77 0.68 17.43 -4.15
CA HIS A 77 -0.42 17.62 -5.10
C HIS A 77 -1.64 18.23 -4.42
N ARG A 78 -2.51 18.89 -5.18
CA ARG A 78 -3.85 19.33 -4.76
C ARG A 78 -4.88 18.94 -5.83
N PHE A 79 -6.13 18.72 -5.44
CA PHE A 79 -7.17 18.18 -6.33
C PHE A 79 -7.48 19.10 -7.51
N ASP A 80 -7.51 20.40 -7.22
CA ASP A 80 -7.88 21.54 -8.06
C ASP A 80 -6.71 22.12 -8.86
N GLN A 81 -5.54 21.46 -8.84
CA GLN A 81 -4.32 21.89 -9.52
C GLN A 81 -3.82 20.83 -10.50
N GLU A 82 -3.21 21.28 -11.60
CA GLU A 82 -2.50 20.39 -12.52
C GLU A 82 -1.40 19.60 -11.76
N PRO A 83 -1.27 18.27 -11.99
CA PRO A 83 -0.30 17.48 -11.27
C PRO A 83 1.14 17.90 -11.57
N LYS A 84 1.81 18.36 -10.52
CA LYS A 84 3.20 18.81 -10.51
C LYS A 84 4.11 18.03 -11.48
N ALA A 85 4.73 18.75 -12.42
CA ALA A 85 5.67 18.17 -13.39
C ALA A 85 6.83 17.42 -12.70
N GLY A 86 7.39 16.43 -13.38
CA GLY A 86 8.43 15.55 -12.82
C GLY A 86 7.92 14.49 -11.84
N THR A 87 6.64 14.51 -11.45
CA THR A 87 6.02 13.44 -10.64
C THR A 87 5.38 12.36 -11.52
N ARG A 88 5.10 11.19 -10.93
CA ARG A 88 4.40 10.11 -11.63
C ARG A 88 3.03 10.53 -12.17
N PHE A 89 2.30 11.42 -11.48
CA PHE A 89 1.04 11.97 -11.99
C PHE A 89 1.24 12.99 -13.12
N GLY A 90 2.26 13.85 -13.02
CA GLY A 90 2.62 14.78 -14.09
C GLY A 90 2.94 14.07 -15.41
N TYR A 91 3.65 12.93 -15.35
CA TYR A 91 3.88 12.05 -16.50
C TYR A 91 2.64 11.22 -16.90
N ALA A 92 1.88 10.68 -15.94
CA ALA A 92 0.75 9.79 -16.21
C ALA A 92 -0.50 10.48 -16.79
N SER A 93 -0.51 11.82 -16.84
CA SER A 93 -1.56 12.61 -17.51
C SER A 93 -1.81 12.21 -18.97
N ARG A 94 -0.81 11.60 -19.63
CA ARG A 94 -0.87 11.15 -21.04
C ARG A 94 -0.59 9.65 -21.25
N VAL A 95 -0.41 8.87 -20.18
CA VAL A 95 0.07 7.48 -20.26
C VAL A 95 -0.93 6.52 -19.59
N ASN A 96 -1.10 5.32 -20.15
CA ASN A 96 -2.01 4.29 -19.62
C ASN A 96 -3.47 4.75 -19.47
N GLY A 97 -3.96 5.61 -20.37
CA GLY A 97 -5.39 5.96 -20.47
C GLY A 97 -5.99 6.60 -19.21
N GLY A 98 -5.20 7.41 -18.47
CA GLY A 98 -5.66 8.06 -17.24
C GLY A 98 -5.92 7.11 -16.06
N ARG A 99 -5.53 5.83 -16.16
CA ARG A 99 -5.75 4.80 -15.12
C ARG A 99 -5.30 5.26 -13.73
N LEU A 100 -4.18 5.98 -13.62
CA LEU A 100 -3.68 6.47 -12.33
C LEU A 100 -4.60 7.53 -11.70
N PHE A 101 -5.22 8.39 -12.51
CA PHE A 101 -6.19 9.38 -12.06
C PHE A 101 -7.50 8.71 -11.63
N LYS A 102 -8.03 7.79 -12.45
CA LYS A 102 -9.24 7.00 -12.10
C LYS A 102 -9.12 6.27 -10.75
N ARG A 103 -7.89 5.88 -10.36
CA ARG A 103 -7.63 5.21 -9.07
C ARG A 103 -7.66 6.14 -7.86
N TYR A 104 -7.12 7.36 -7.98
CA TYR A 104 -6.77 8.17 -6.81
C TYR A 104 -7.18 9.65 -6.87
N TRP A 105 -7.57 10.20 -8.02
CA TRP A 105 -7.80 11.65 -8.18
C TRP A 105 -9.24 12.05 -7.80
N HIS A 106 -9.61 11.69 -6.56
CA HIS A 106 -10.94 11.90 -5.95
C HIS A 106 -10.82 12.91 -4.81
N ARG A 107 -11.84 13.74 -4.57
CA ARG A 107 -11.77 14.82 -3.55
C ARG A 107 -11.50 14.28 -2.15
N GLU A 108 -12.07 13.12 -1.88
CA GLU A 108 -11.99 12.34 -0.65
C GLU A 108 -10.56 11.83 -0.41
N VAL A 109 -9.83 11.46 -1.46
CA VAL A 109 -8.40 11.08 -1.36
C VAL A 109 -7.53 12.28 -1.02
N PHE A 110 -7.82 13.45 -1.59
CA PHE A 110 -7.09 14.67 -1.21
C PHE A 110 -7.43 15.13 0.20
N ALA A 111 -8.71 15.11 0.61
CA ALA A 111 -9.11 15.39 1.99
C ALA A 111 -8.42 14.45 3.00
N ALA A 112 -8.25 13.16 2.66
CA ALA A 112 -7.48 12.21 3.46
C ALA A 112 -5.97 12.54 3.48
N VAL A 113 -5.37 12.95 2.36
CA VAL A 113 -3.96 13.39 2.29
C VAL A 113 -3.73 14.68 3.10
N ASP A 114 -4.63 15.66 3.02
CA ASP A 114 -4.51 16.92 3.73
C ASP A 114 -4.71 16.71 5.25
N LEU A 115 -5.69 15.90 5.68
CA LEU A 115 -5.88 15.50 7.08
C LEU A 115 -4.63 14.84 7.69
N LEU A 116 -3.97 13.96 6.94
CA LEU A 116 -2.72 13.32 7.38
C LEU A 116 -1.53 14.30 7.36
N THR A 117 -1.50 15.23 6.41
CA THR A 117 -0.47 16.28 6.35
C THR A 117 -0.56 17.21 7.56
N GLU A 118 -1.77 17.64 7.93
CA GLU A 118 -2.02 18.46 9.12
C GLU A 118 -1.74 17.71 10.43
N ALA A 119 -1.95 16.39 10.47
CA ALA A 119 -1.67 15.57 11.64
C ALA A 119 -0.15 15.37 11.82
N ALA A 120 0.56 14.98 10.74
CA ALA A 120 2.02 14.80 10.77
C ALA A 120 2.76 16.11 11.13
N ALA A 121 2.31 17.25 10.58
CA ALA A 121 2.93 18.54 10.81
C ALA A 121 2.84 19.04 12.27
N LYS A 122 1.88 18.54 13.08
CA LYS A 122 1.79 18.86 14.52
C LYS A 122 2.91 18.19 15.32
N GLU A 123 3.34 17.02 14.88
CA GLU A 123 4.47 16.26 15.44
C GLU A 123 5.82 16.64 14.81
N GLY A 124 5.85 17.66 13.94
CA GLY A 124 7.06 18.15 13.30
C GLY A 124 7.63 17.28 12.17
N ILE A 125 6.96 16.17 11.82
CA ILE A 125 7.39 15.23 10.76
C ILE A 125 6.60 15.43 9.47
N SER A 126 7.14 14.97 8.33
CA SER A 126 6.39 14.97 7.07
C SER A 126 5.41 13.80 6.98
N LEU A 127 4.45 13.93 6.06
CA LEU A 127 3.55 12.83 5.68
C LEU A 127 4.32 11.57 5.19
N THR A 128 5.55 11.71 4.71
CA THR A 128 6.33 10.57 4.19
C THR A 128 6.86 9.72 5.35
N GLU A 129 7.53 10.35 6.33
CA GLU A 129 7.98 9.71 7.58
C GLU A 129 6.80 9.08 8.33
N ALA A 130 5.71 9.84 8.49
CA ALA A 130 4.50 9.35 9.14
C ALA A 130 3.91 8.11 8.44
N MET A 131 3.94 8.07 7.11
CA MET A 131 3.43 6.94 6.32
C MET A 131 4.35 5.71 6.40
N HIS A 132 5.68 5.88 6.44
CA HIS A 132 6.62 4.78 6.68
C HIS A 132 6.47 4.19 8.09
N LEU A 133 6.36 5.03 9.11
CA LEU A 133 6.16 4.60 10.50
C LEU A 133 4.79 3.96 10.72
N TRP A 134 3.73 4.45 10.08
CA TRP A 134 2.44 3.75 10.07
C TRP A 134 2.57 2.37 9.42
N LEU A 135 3.28 2.27 8.28
CA LEU A 135 3.50 0.98 7.60
C LEU A 135 4.30 -0.02 8.43
N ARG A 136 5.33 0.42 9.15
CA ARG A 136 6.13 -0.42 10.06
C ARG A 136 5.32 -0.90 11.27
N HIS A 137 4.73 0.03 12.02
CA HIS A 137 4.28 -0.22 13.39
C HIS A 137 2.77 -0.47 13.50
N HIS A 138 1.95 0.17 12.66
CA HIS A 138 0.50 0.32 12.87
C HIS A 138 -0.36 -0.33 11.77
N SER A 139 0.27 -0.82 10.71
CA SER A 139 -0.41 -1.32 9.50
C SER A 139 -1.00 -2.73 9.64
N GLY A 140 -0.60 -3.47 10.67
CA GLY A 140 -1.06 -4.84 10.93
C GLY A 140 -0.56 -5.89 9.94
N LEU A 141 0.40 -5.57 9.04
CA LEU A 141 0.98 -6.53 8.07
C LEU A 141 1.48 -7.81 8.76
N GLY A 142 2.08 -7.68 9.95
CA GLY A 142 2.49 -8.79 10.81
C GLY A 142 3.84 -9.39 10.44
N GLU A 143 4.22 -10.46 11.15
CA GLU A 143 5.45 -11.21 10.89
C GLU A 143 5.46 -11.79 9.46
N GLY A 144 6.61 -11.73 8.79
CA GLY A 144 6.75 -12.08 7.38
C GLY A 144 6.15 -11.06 6.40
N GLY A 145 5.39 -10.07 6.88
CA GLY A 145 4.96 -8.93 6.06
C GLY A 145 6.14 -8.06 5.63
N ALA A 146 6.05 -7.45 4.44
CA ALA A 146 7.10 -6.59 3.90
C ALA A 146 6.52 -5.38 3.15
N VAL A 147 7.30 -4.30 3.05
CA VAL A 147 6.94 -3.09 2.29
C VAL A 147 7.88 -2.92 1.11
N LEU A 148 7.33 -2.83 -0.09
CA LEU A 148 8.08 -2.65 -1.33
C LEU A 148 8.26 -1.14 -1.61
N VAL A 149 9.33 -0.60 -1.04
CA VAL A 149 9.70 0.82 -1.11
C VAL A 149 10.30 1.15 -2.48
N GLY A 150 9.58 1.93 -3.29
CA GLY A 150 10.04 2.37 -4.61
C GLY A 150 10.72 3.74 -4.55
N VAL A 151 12.06 3.76 -4.56
CA VAL A 151 12.90 4.98 -4.57
C VAL A 151 13.31 5.41 -5.97
N SER A 152 13.65 6.70 -6.15
CA SER A 152 14.21 7.26 -7.39
C SER A 152 15.59 7.90 -7.22
N SER A 153 16.17 7.91 -6.01
CA SER A 153 17.54 8.34 -5.73
C SER A 153 18.07 7.71 -4.44
N LEU A 154 19.40 7.66 -4.27
CA LEU A 154 20.03 7.13 -3.06
C LEU A 154 19.58 7.88 -1.79
N LYS A 155 19.51 9.22 -1.83
CA LYS A 155 19.00 10.05 -0.72
C LYS A 155 17.57 9.69 -0.29
N GLN A 156 16.72 9.20 -1.20
CA GLN A 156 15.39 8.71 -0.81
C GLN A 156 15.47 7.33 -0.14
N LEU A 157 16.44 6.49 -0.49
CA LEU A 157 16.63 5.21 0.19
C LEU A 157 17.19 5.42 1.60
N GLU A 158 18.21 6.27 1.75
CA GLU A 158 18.81 6.64 3.04
C GLU A 158 17.74 7.20 3.98
N GLN A 159 17.05 8.28 3.58
CA GLN A 159 15.95 8.85 4.36
C GLN A 159 14.86 7.81 4.70
N ASN A 160 14.40 7.01 3.74
CA ASN A 160 13.35 6.03 4.02
C ASN A 160 13.80 4.89 4.96
N LEU A 161 15.11 4.66 5.12
CA LEU A 161 15.64 3.71 6.11
C LEU A 161 15.72 4.37 7.48
N ASP A 162 16.24 5.60 7.57
CA ASP A 162 16.27 6.40 8.80
C ASP A 162 14.84 6.59 9.37
N ASP A 163 13.88 6.97 8.51
CA ASP A 163 12.43 7.05 8.83
C ASP A 163 11.91 5.76 9.48
N LEU A 164 12.39 4.60 9.00
CA LEU A 164 11.93 3.28 9.44
C LEU A 164 12.61 2.83 10.73
N GLU A 165 13.72 3.40 11.19
CA GLU A 165 14.31 3.02 12.48
C GLU A 165 13.62 3.70 13.68
N MET A 166 12.90 4.80 13.44
CA MET A 166 12.23 5.61 14.47
C MET A 166 11.05 4.91 15.19
N ASP A 167 10.65 5.49 16.33
CA ASP A 167 9.63 4.97 17.25
C ASP A 167 8.19 4.94 16.67
N PRO A 168 7.28 4.12 17.26
CA PRO A 168 5.87 4.08 16.86
C PRO A 168 5.17 5.44 16.97
N LEU A 169 4.35 5.77 15.97
CA LEU A 169 3.55 7.01 15.95
C LEU A 169 2.68 7.20 17.20
N PRO A 170 2.51 8.45 17.68
CA PRO A 170 1.61 8.76 18.78
C PRO A 170 0.14 8.50 18.42
N ALA A 171 -0.66 8.14 19.42
CA ALA A 171 -2.02 7.63 19.22
C ALA A 171 -2.93 8.56 18.40
N HIS A 172 -2.85 9.89 18.57
CA HIS A 172 -3.68 10.83 17.83
C HIS A 172 -3.38 10.86 16.31
N LEU A 173 -2.15 10.49 15.92
CA LEU A 173 -1.69 10.43 14.53
C LEU A 173 -2.09 9.08 13.91
N VAL A 174 -2.07 7.99 14.68
CA VAL A 174 -2.68 6.71 14.30
C VAL A 174 -4.18 6.87 14.07
N ASP A 175 -4.86 7.57 14.97
CA ASP A 175 -6.25 8.02 14.84
C ASP A 175 -6.52 8.79 13.54
N ALA A 176 -5.57 9.63 13.10
CA ALA A 176 -5.65 10.34 11.83
C ALA A 176 -5.53 9.38 10.64
N PHE A 177 -4.66 8.35 10.71
CA PHE A 177 -4.60 7.28 9.72
C PHE A 177 -5.91 6.49 9.60
N GLU A 178 -6.60 6.21 10.71
CA GLU A 178 -7.91 5.54 10.67
C GLU A 178 -9.02 6.46 10.14
N LYS A 179 -9.03 7.74 10.52
CA LYS A 179 -9.97 8.75 9.98
C LYS A 179 -9.78 8.94 8.47
N ALA A 180 -8.54 9.04 8.01
CA ALA A 180 -8.18 9.12 6.59
C ALA A 180 -8.64 7.89 5.80
N TRP A 181 -8.50 6.68 6.38
CA TRP A 181 -9.04 5.46 5.77
C TRP A 181 -10.56 5.49 5.68
N LYS A 182 -11.27 5.91 6.74
CA LYS A 182 -12.74 6.01 6.73
C LYS A 182 -13.30 7.00 5.71
N VAL A 183 -12.57 8.06 5.37
CA VAL A 183 -12.94 8.97 4.27
C VAL A 183 -12.95 8.26 2.90
N VAL A 184 -12.04 7.29 2.67
CA VAL A 184 -11.82 6.68 1.33
C VAL A 184 -12.25 5.22 1.19
N GLU A 185 -12.61 4.50 2.27
CA GLU A 185 -12.86 3.05 2.21
C GLU A 185 -13.99 2.66 1.22
N HIS A 186 -14.96 3.54 1.04
CA HIS A 186 -16.06 3.37 0.09
C HIS A 186 -15.61 3.39 -1.39
N LEU A 187 -14.50 4.07 -1.72
CA LEU A 187 -13.92 4.11 -3.07
C LEU A 187 -13.29 2.78 -3.49
N LYS A 188 -13.06 1.85 -2.53
CA LYS A 188 -12.50 0.51 -2.76
C LYS A 188 -11.25 0.55 -3.64
N ILE A 189 -10.31 1.41 -3.28
CA ILE A 189 -9.07 1.65 -4.03
C ILE A 189 -8.24 0.35 -4.07
N ILE A 190 -8.18 -0.26 -5.25
CA ILE A 190 -7.51 -1.54 -5.55
C ILE A 190 -6.65 -1.43 -6.82
N SER A 191 -5.90 -2.49 -7.15
CA SER A 191 -5.07 -2.49 -8.36
C SER A 191 -5.92 -2.75 -9.61
N ILE A 192 -5.81 -1.88 -10.61
CA ILE A 192 -6.71 -1.82 -11.78
C ILE A 192 -6.76 -3.10 -12.63
N SER A 193 -5.84 -4.05 -12.46
CA SER A 193 -5.98 -5.37 -13.09
C SER A 193 -7.26 -6.09 -12.64
N SER A 194 -7.70 -5.95 -11.39
CA SER A 194 -8.93 -6.56 -10.87
C SER A 194 -10.19 -5.71 -11.17
N ALA A 195 -10.08 -4.75 -12.08
CA ALA A 195 -11.21 -3.99 -12.62
C ALA A 195 -11.58 -4.43 -14.04
N LEU A 196 -10.88 -5.42 -14.60
CA LEU A 196 -11.18 -5.99 -15.93
C LEU A 196 -12.28 -7.05 -15.87
N ASP A 197 -12.56 -7.62 -14.69
CA ASP A 197 -13.51 -8.73 -14.50
C ASP A 197 -14.94 -8.25 -14.14
N LYS A 198 -15.33 -7.03 -14.56
CA LYS A 198 -16.63 -6.41 -14.22
C LYS A 198 -17.36 -5.70 -15.36
N GLU A 199 -16.85 -5.80 -16.59
CA GLU A 199 -17.57 -5.42 -17.81
C GLU A 199 -17.70 -6.67 -18.68
N GLY A 200 -18.70 -7.51 -18.36
CA GLY A 200 -19.07 -8.75 -19.02
C GLY A 200 -20.50 -9.13 -18.67
#